data_AF-A0A430ENI9-F1
#
_entry.id   AF-A0A430ENI9-F1
#
_cell.length_a   1.000
_cell.length_b   1.000
_cell.length_c   1.000
_cell.angle_alpha   90.00
_cell.angle_beta   90.00
_cell.angle_gamma   90.00
#
_symmetry.space_group_name_H-M   'P 1'
#
loop_
_entity.id
_entity.type
_entity.pdbx_description
1 polymer ?
#
loop_
_entity_poly.entity_id
_entity_poly.type
_entity_poly.pdbx_seq_one_letter_code
_entity_poly.pdbx_strand_id
1 'polypeptide(L)'
;MGGKRTLSDAQIDEMCTLREDGWTINQIAKHFTDAGTQISPSAIDWQCMSFGADAPPHKRGVCTQPVEPYSRRGHVVRPYTPEEDALLVAMRSEGVRVCDIMRRTGRPPNSIRARLLTLARREARAEDAIAAE
;
A
#
# COMPACT_ATOMS: atom_id res chain seq x y z
N MET A 1 -7.26 12.97 -6.65
CA MET A 1 -6.09 13.85 -6.80
C MET A 1 -4.90 13.01 -7.20
N GLY A 2 -4.48 13.06 -8.47
CA GLY A 2 -3.17 12.59 -8.87
C GLY A 2 -2.20 13.71 -8.56
N GLY A 3 -1.51 13.61 -7.42
CA GLY A 3 -0.43 14.55 -7.10
C GLY A 3 0.66 14.44 -8.17
N LYS A 4 1.30 15.57 -8.49
CA LYS A 4 2.48 15.59 -9.37
C LYS A 4 3.45 14.49 -8.92
N ARG A 5 3.82 13.61 -9.85
CA ARG A 5 4.74 12.50 -9.58
C ARG A 5 6.10 13.12 -9.20
N THR A 6 6.53 12.93 -7.94
CA THR A 6 7.78 13.51 -7.42
C THR A 6 9.01 12.77 -7.95
N LEU A 7 8.92 11.44 -8.04
CA LEU A 7 9.98 10.60 -8.59
C LEU A 7 9.80 10.44 -10.11
N SER A 8 10.89 10.48 -10.86
CA SER A 8 10.91 10.05 -12.26
C SER A 8 10.66 8.55 -12.41
N ASP A 9 10.48 8.07 -13.64
CA ASP A 9 10.35 6.62 -13.90
C ASP A 9 11.60 5.86 -13.43
N ALA A 10 12.80 6.32 -13.80
CA ALA A 10 14.06 5.72 -13.37
C ALA A 10 14.24 5.70 -11.85
N GLN A 11 13.83 6.77 -11.16
CA GLN A 11 13.87 6.81 -9.69
C GLN A 11 12.87 5.85 -9.05
N ILE A 12 11.77 5.53 -9.73
CA ILE A 12 10.81 4.53 -9.25
C ILE A 12 11.35 3.12 -9.44
N ASP A 13 11.99 2.84 -10.57
CA ASP A 13 12.66 1.55 -10.78
C ASP A 13 13.76 1.32 -9.72
N GLU A 14 14.54 2.37 -9.43
CA GLU A 14 15.53 2.36 -8.34
C GLU A 14 14.88 2.16 -6.97
N MET A 15 13.80 2.90 -6.67
CA MET A 15 13.04 2.75 -5.43
C MET A 15 12.53 1.32 -5.23
N CYS A 16 12.00 0.70 -6.29
CA CYS A 16 11.53 -0.69 -6.26
C CYS A 16 12.68 -1.65 -5.95
N THR A 17 13.81 -1.51 -6.65
CA THR A 17 15.02 -2.32 -6.43
C THR A 17 15.50 -2.22 -4.98
N LEU A 18 15.68 -0.99 -4.46
CA LEU A 18 16.11 -0.76 -3.08
C LEU A 18 15.14 -1.41 -2.07
N ARG A 19 13.84 -1.34 -2.35
CA ARG A 19 12.81 -1.91 -1.47
C ARG A 19 12.91 -3.44 -1.43
N GLU A 20 13.13 -4.08 -2.56
CA GLU A 20 13.26 -5.53 -2.73
C GLU A 20 14.57 -6.06 -2.16
N ASP A 21 15.65 -5.27 -2.20
CA ASP A 21 16.90 -5.51 -1.45
C ASP A 21 16.71 -5.38 0.08
N GLY A 22 15.54 -4.92 0.49
CA GLY A 22 15.13 -4.84 1.87
C GLY A 22 15.61 -3.58 2.58
N TRP A 23 15.77 -2.48 1.84
CA TRP A 23 15.84 -1.16 2.44
C TRP A 23 14.50 -0.79 3.06
N THR A 24 14.56 -0.08 4.19
CA THR A 24 13.38 0.46 4.85
C THR A 24 12.87 1.71 4.14
N ILE A 25 11.58 2.01 4.28
CA ILE A 25 10.95 3.21 3.71
C ILE A 25 11.70 4.50 4.11
N ASN A 26 12.20 4.58 5.36
CA ASN A 26 12.95 5.74 5.83
C ASN A 26 14.34 5.85 5.17
N GLN A 27 15.02 4.72 4.94
CA GLN A 27 16.31 4.71 4.25
C GLN A 27 16.14 5.14 2.79
N ILE A 28 15.10 4.65 2.10
CA ILE A 28 14.81 5.01 0.71
C ILE A 28 14.43 6.50 0.60
N ALA A 29 13.58 7.01 1.50
CA ALA A 29 13.23 8.43 1.52
C ALA A 29 14.47 9.32 1.76
N LYS A 30 15.35 8.90 2.67
CA LYS A 30 16.63 9.58 2.92
C LYS A 30 17.54 9.55 1.70
N HIS A 31 17.69 8.40 1.04
CA HIS A 31 18.50 8.24 -0.18
C HIS A 31 18.12 9.27 -1.25
N PHE A 32 16.84 9.37 -1.59
CA PHE A 32 16.39 10.35 -2.58
C PHE A 32 16.51 11.80 -2.10
N THR A 33 16.29 12.05 -0.82
CA THR A 33 16.44 13.40 -0.25
C THR A 33 17.90 13.86 -0.28
N ASP A 34 18.83 12.98 0.07
CA ASP A 34 20.28 13.25 0.01
C ASP A 34 20.74 13.47 -1.44
N ALA A 35 20.10 12.82 -2.42
CA ALA A 35 20.30 13.03 -3.85
C ALA A 35 19.56 14.25 -4.43
N GLY A 36 18.93 15.08 -3.58
CA GLY A 36 18.28 16.34 -3.97
C GLY A 36 16.79 16.22 -4.35
N THR A 37 16.19 15.04 -4.26
CA THR A 37 14.76 14.82 -4.51
C THR A 37 13.99 14.76 -3.19
N GLN A 38 13.32 15.85 -2.82
CA GLN A 38 12.56 15.91 -1.59
C GLN A 38 11.32 15.01 -1.64
N ILE A 39 11.31 13.93 -0.87
CA ILE A 39 10.19 13.01 -0.78
C ILE A 39 9.98 12.50 0.65
N SER A 40 8.72 12.44 1.09
CA SER A 40 8.38 11.96 2.42
C SER A 40 8.35 10.43 2.50
N PRO A 41 8.61 9.83 3.68
CA PRO A 41 8.46 8.39 3.88
C PRO A 41 7.06 7.85 3.52
N SER A 42 5.99 8.59 3.84
CA SER A 42 4.63 8.17 3.47
C SER A 42 4.39 8.16 1.97
N ALA A 43 5.08 9.02 1.22
CA ALA A 43 5.02 8.99 -0.24
C ALA A 43 5.78 7.77 -0.80
N ILE A 44 6.95 7.45 -0.27
CA ILE A 44 7.68 6.22 -0.63
C ILE A 44 6.83 4.97 -0.33
N ASP A 45 6.24 4.87 0.86
CA ASP A 45 5.37 3.74 1.23
C ASP A 45 4.21 3.58 0.24
N TRP A 46 3.53 4.68 -0.10
CA TRP A 46 2.47 4.68 -1.11
C TRP A 46 2.95 4.24 -2.50
N GLN A 47 4.13 4.71 -2.93
CA GLN A 47 4.70 4.35 -4.23
C GLN A 47 5.09 2.87 -4.26
N CYS A 48 5.83 2.38 -3.27
CA CYS A 48 6.15 0.94 -3.15
C CYS A 48 4.88 0.08 -3.18
N MET A 49 3.85 0.44 -2.41
CA MET A 49 2.57 -0.27 -2.43
C MET A 49 1.88 -0.22 -3.81
N SER A 50 1.95 0.90 -4.52
CA SER A 50 1.29 1.08 -5.82
C SER A 50 2.00 0.32 -6.95
N PHE A 51 3.33 0.19 -6.87
CA PHE A 51 4.15 -0.54 -7.83
C PHE A 51 4.41 -2.00 -7.43
N GLY A 52 3.88 -2.45 -6.29
CA GLY A 52 4.04 -3.83 -5.81
C GLY A 52 5.40 -4.15 -5.17
N ALA A 53 6.31 -3.17 -5.07
CA ALA A 53 7.62 -3.37 -4.45
C ALA A 53 7.49 -3.65 -2.95
N ASP A 54 8.04 -4.78 -2.49
CA ASP A 54 7.90 -5.23 -1.12
C ASP A 54 9.23 -5.70 -0.51
N ALA A 55 9.27 -5.84 0.81
CA ALA A 55 10.44 -6.36 1.52
C ALA A 55 10.70 -7.82 1.10
N PRO A 56 11.96 -8.27 1.12
CA PRO A 56 12.27 -9.68 0.99
C PRO A 56 11.67 -10.46 2.18
N PRO A 57 11.27 -11.73 2.00
CA PRO A 57 10.49 -12.50 2.97
C PRO A 57 11.00 -12.41 4.42
N HIS A 58 12.31 -12.58 4.62
CA HIS A 58 12.95 -12.56 5.95
C HIS A 58 12.94 -11.18 6.65
N LYS A 59 12.61 -10.09 5.96
CA LYS A 59 12.43 -8.74 6.52
C LYS A 59 10.97 -8.30 6.58
N ARG A 60 10.02 -9.13 6.15
CA ARG A 60 8.58 -8.81 6.21
C ARG A 60 8.13 -8.88 7.67
N GLY A 61 7.57 -7.78 8.18
CA GLY A 61 6.95 -7.75 9.51
C GLY A 61 5.58 -8.45 9.53
N VAL A 62 5.11 -8.78 10.74
CA VAL A 62 3.77 -9.33 10.97
C VAL A 62 2.70 -8.32 10.56
N CYS A 63 1.74 -8.75 9.73
CA CYS A 63 0.62 -7.90 9.35
C CYS A 63 -0.49 -8.01 10.40
N THR A 64 -0.60 -7.02 11.28
CA THR A 64 -1.73 -6.92 12.21
C THR A 64 -2.82 -6.02 11.64
N GLN A 65 -4.06 -6.44 11.76
CA GLN A 65 -5.23 -5.63 11.41
C GLN A 65 -5.95 -5.23 12.70
N PRO A 66 -6.15 -3.94 12.96
CA PRO A 66 -6.98 -3.49 14.07
C PRO A 66 -8.39 -4.08 13.93
N VAL A 67 -8.96 -4.56 15.03
CA VAL A 67 -10.35 -5.07 15.07
C VAL A 67 -11.32 -4.04 15.62
N GLU A 68 -10.83 -3.08 16.42
CA GLU A 68 -11.64 -2.01 17.02
C GLU A 68 -11.31 -0.63 16.42
N PRO A 69 -12.28 0.30 16.41
CA PRO A 69 -12.04 1.70 16.09
C PRO A 69 -10.90 2.29 16.92
N TYR A 70 -9.99 3.02 16.26
CA TYR A 70 -8.84 3.62 16.91
C TYR A 70 -8.62 5.07 16.45
N SER A 71 -7.96 5.88 17.28
CA SER A 71 -7.64 7.26 16.92
C SER A 71 -6.30 7.34 16.21
N ARG A 72 -6.24 8.06 15.08
CA ARG A 72 -5.02 8.37 14.34
C ARG A 72 -5.03 9.83 13.94
N ARG A 73 -4.05 10.60 14.45
CA ARG A 73 -3.93 12.05 14.18
C ARG A 73 -5.24 12.81 14.48
N GLY A 74 -5.93 12.46 15.57
CA GLY A 74 -7.20 13.09 15.97
C GLY A 74 -8.44 12.61 15.21
N HIS A 75 -8.31 11.69 14.26
CA HIS A 75 -9.44 11.11 13.53
C HIS A 75 -9.73 9.68 13.99
N VAL A 76 -11.01 9.36 14.18
CA VAL A 76 -11.45 7.99 14.44
C VAL A 76 -11.39 7.18 13.14
N VAL A 77 -10.58 6.13 13.14
CA VAL A 77 -10.44 5.19 12.02
C VAL A 77 -11.29 3.96 12.31
N ARG A 78 -12.27 3.70 11.43
CA ARG A 78 -13.06 2.46 11.44
C ARG A 78 -12.29 1.36 10.70
N PRO A 79 -11.92 0.23 11.34
CA PRO A 79 -11.26 -0.88 10.65
C PRO A 79 -12.12 -1.48 9.56
N TYR A 80 -11.50 -2.16 8.59
CA TYR A 80 -12.22 -2.98 7.61
C TYR A 80 -12.58 -4.33 8.22
N THR A 81 -13.78 -4.83 7.94
CA THR A 81 -14.15 -6.22 8.26
C THR A 81 -13.78 -7.16 7.12
N PRO A 82 -13.65 -8.49 7.38
CA PRO A 82 -13.42 -9.47 6.31
C PRO A 82 -14.49 -9.44 5.22
N GLU A 83 -15.74 -9.18 5.58
CA GLU A 83 -16.87 -9.08 4.63
C GLU A 83 -16.74 -7.83 3.75
N GLU A 84 -16.31 -6.71 4.32
CA GLU A 84 -16.00 -5.50 3.54
C GLU A 84 -14.85 -5.79 2.57
N ASP A 85 -13.79 -6.48 3.00
CA ASP A 85 -12.67 -6.83 2.13
C ASP A 85 -13.09 -7.73 0.96
N ALA A 86 -13.87 -8.78 1.23
CA ALA A 86 -14.40 -9.66 0.20
C ALA A 86 -15.26 -8.89 -0.82
N LEU A 87 -16.11 -7.98 -0.33
CA LEU A 87 -16.91 -7.11 -1.18
C LEU A 87 -16.03 -6.18 -2.03
N LEU A 88 -14.98 -5.58 -1.46
CA LEU A 88 -14.06 -4.71 -2.20
C LEU A 88 -13.36 -5.46 -3.34
N VAL A 89 -12.87 -6.67 -3.08
CA VAL A 89 -12.19 -7.52 -4.07
C VAL A 89 -13.17 -7.94 -5.18
N ALA A 90 -14.34 -8.44 -4.81
CA ALA A 90 -15.38 -8.85 -5.77
C ALA A 90 -15.82 -7.69 -6.68
N MET A 91 -16.12 -6.52 -6.11
CA MET A 91 -16.49 -5.36 -6.90
C MET A 91 -15.35 -4.92 -7.83
N ARG A 92 -14.08 -5.11 -7.45
CA ARG A 92 -12.96 -4.77 -8.31
C ARG A 92 -12.71 -5.77 -9.42
N SER A 93 -12.89 -7.07 -9.18
CA SER A 93 -12.81 -8.08 -10.24
C SER A 93 -13.91 -7.92 -11.27
N GLU A 94 -15.09 -7.43 -10.87
CA GLU A 94 -16.18 -7.00 -11.77
C GLU A 94 -15.89 -5.68 -12.53
N GLY A 95 -14.74 -5.05 -12.31
CA GLY A 95 -14.37 -3.80 -12.97
C GLY A 95 -15.05 -2.54 -12.40
N VAL A 96 -15.73 -2.63 -11.25
CA VAL A 96 -16.41 -1.48 -10.65
C VAL A 96 -15.38 -0.42 -10.24
N ARG A 97 -15.67 0.85 -10.54
CA ARG A 97 -14.77 1.97 -10.23
C ARG A 97 -14.80 2.29 -8.74
N VAL A 98 -13.69 2.78 -8.18
CA VAL A 98 -13.58 3.18 -6.75
C VAL A 98 -14.68 4.14 -6.32
N CYS A 99 -15.06 5.10 -7.17
CA CYS A 99 -16.10 6.06 -6.83
C CYS A 99 -17.48 5.40 -6.65
N ASP A 100 -17.73 4.32 -7.39
CA ASP A 100 -18.98 3.56 -7.28
C ASP A 100 -18.94 2.64 -6.04
N ILE A 101 -17.78 2.07 -5.72
CA ILE A 101 -17.56 1.34 -4.45
C ILE A 101 -17.77 2.26 -3.24
N MET A 102 -17.24 3.49 -3.28
CA MET A 102 -17.46 4.50 -2.23
C MET A 102 -18.95 4.74 -1.98
N ARG A 103 -19.75 4.89 -3.05
CA ARG A 103 -21.21 5.10 -2.93
C ARG A 103 -21.92 3.94 -2.25
N ARG A 104 -21.46 2.70 -2.47
CA ARG A 104 -22.06 1.50 -1.86
C ARG A 104 -21.61 1.26 -0.42
N THR A 105 -20.35 1.55 -0.11
CA THR A 105 -19.73 1.20 1.19
C THR A 105 -19.68 2.36 2.19
N GLY A 106 -19.86 3.59 1.72
CA GLY A 106 -19.63 4.80 2.51
C GLY A 106 -18.16 5.04 2.88
N ARG A 107 -17.22 4.26 2.32
CA ARG A 107 -15.78 4.39 2.60
C ARG A 107 -15.14 5.44 1.69
N PRO A 108 -14.24 6.31 2.20
CA PRO A 108 -13.54 7.26 1.35
C PRO A 108 -12.73 6.57 0.24
N PRO A 109 -12.63 7.16 -0.96
CA PRO A 109 -12.02 6.52 -2.12
C PRO A 109 -10.53 6.23 -1.92
N ASN A 110 -9.82 7.09 -1.18
CA ASN A 110 -8.41 6.85 -0.86
C ASN A 110 -8.23 5.67 0.11
N SER A 111 -9.16 5.51 1.06
CA SER A 111 -9.15 4.38 1.99
C SER A 111 -9.39 3.07 1.24
N ILE A 112 -10.34 3.06 0.30
CA ILE A 112 -10.61 1.90 -0.56
C ILE A 112 -9.38 1.52 -1.38
N ARG A 113 -8.72 2.50 -2.03
CA ARG A 113 -7.50 2.25 -2.82
C ARG A 113 -6.37 1.66 -1.97
N ALA A 114 -6.08 2.30 -0.83
CA ALA A 114 -5.05 1.81 0.09
C ALA A 114 -5.36 0.37 0.55
N ARG A 115 -6.64 0.08 0.79
CA ARG A 115 -7.08 -1.24 1.22
C ARG A 115 -6.90 -2.29 0.12
N LEU A 116 -7.32 -2.00 -1.10
CA LEU A 116 -7.12 -2.89 -2.26
C LEU A 116 -5.64 -3.21 -2.50
N LEU A 117 -4.77 -2.21 -2.46
CA LEU A 117 -3.31 -2.43 -2.57
C LEU A 117 -2.78 -3.31 -1.42
N THR A 118 -3.30 -3.11 -0.20
CA THR A 118 -2.93 -3.94 0.95
C THR A 118 -3.37 -5.40 0.76
N LEU A 119 -4.58 -5.63 0.25
CA LEU A 119 -5.11 -6.98 -0.02
C LEU A 119 -4.32 -7.67 -1.12
N ALA A 120 -4.06 -6.99 -2.25
CA ALA A 120 -3.23 -7.53 -3.33
C ALA A 120 -1.82 -7.90 -2.84
N ARG A 121 -1.19 -7.06 -2.01
CA ARG A 121 0.10 -7.38 -1.39
C ARG A 121 0.03 -8.60 -0.47
N ARG A 122 -1.07 -8.81 0.25
CA ARG A 122 -1.25 -9.98 1.12
C ARG A 122 -1.39 -11.26 0.31
N GLU A 123 -2.16 -11.20 -0.77
CA GLU A 123 -2.33 -12.31 -1.72
C GLU A 123 -0.99 -12.72 -2.33
N ALA A 124 -0.22 -11.76 -2.89
CA ALA A 124 1.11 -12.02 -3.43
C ALA A 124 2.07 -12.65 -2.41
N ARG A 125 2.05 -12.18 -1.15
CA ARG A 125 2.86 -12.79 -0.08
C ARG A 125 2.43 -14.22 0.26
N ALA A 126 1.15 -14.53 0.15
CA ALA A 126 0.64 -15.88 0.40
C ALA A 126 1.05 -16.82 -0.75
N GLU A 127 0.98 -16.35 -2.00
CA GLU A 127 1.48 -17.06 -3.18
C GLU A 127 2.98 -17.34 -3.07
N ASP A 128 3.79 -16.34 -2.70
CA ASP A 128 5.25 -16.51 -2.45
C ASP A 128 5.53 -17.60 -1.41
N ALA A 129 4.73 -17.64 -0.34
CA ALA A 129 4.92 -18.59 0.75
C ALA A 129 4.60 -20.02 0.29
N ILE A 130 3.52 -20.19 -0.47
CA ILE A 130 3.15 -21.49 -1.08
C ILE A 130 4.21 -21.94 -2.08
N ALA A 131 4.76 -21.02 -2.87
CA ALA A 131 5.79 -21.34 -3.87
C ALA A 131 7.16 -21.69 -3.27
N ALA A 132 7.40 -21.34 -1.99
CA ALA A 132 8.63 -21.64 -1.27
C ALA A 132 8.60 -22.97 -0.50
N GLU A 133 7.44 -23.63 -0.43
CA GLU A 133 7.24 -24.98 0.13
C GLU A 133 7.45 -26.08 -0.93
#